data_AF-U9VKS8-F1
#
_entry.id   AF-U9VKS8-F1
#
_cell.length_a   1.000
_cell.length_b   1.000
_cell.length_c   1.000
_cell.angle_alpha   90.00
_cell.angle_beta   90.00
_cell.angle_gamma   90.00
#
_symmetry.space_group_name_H-M   'P 1'
#
loop_
_entity.id
_entity.type
_entity.pdbx_description
1 polymer ?
#
loop_
_entity_poly.entity_id
_entity_poly.type
_entity_poly.pdbx_seq_one_letter_code
_entity_poly.pdbx_strand_id
1 'polypeptide(L)'
;MSEECRELLVSIWQNAANNSHLRETAFKFWSATQAPEDSEVLRCIESSDALTDSILQQRLIRGDLQAIPALLEKITNDEKSLWWQYGRYIWTSELSEALDKTLEKRSNLAQQLWFESIEPDWIIHDLISRMEVNDAEQILLKHWDHLRFSEKYVSTALYFSTPKLLELADASIKECPEPGKMLQRLSFCFGVKISGHPGVKSETQLRSLAPYVHLLSSVSIHDFWEECNERGWFEVRRELFDSFLKPSHTHFKWDPNQARFSLDEMIAEDRLIWLDTWIDGILKTDVSWSEILSTILAWFEDKKSLKAFKLLTSAIEYQGSRKDLSALKGYEDMPELDITQLIANTEFTVKRRSIF
;
A
#
# COMPACT_ATOMS: atom_id res chain seq x y z
N MET A 1 -20.48 -14.86 -10.26
CA MET A 1 -21.65 -14.70 -11.15
C MET A 1 -21.79 -15.98 -11.94
N SER A 2 -22.99 -16.52 -12.12
CA SER A 2 -23.18 -17.76 -12.90
C SER A 2 -22.98 -17.49 -14.40
N GLU A 3 -22.74 -18.55 -15.16
CA GLU A 3 -22.53 -18.48 -16.62
C GLU A 3 -23.79 -17.97 -17.33
N GLU A 4 -24.97 -18.43 -16.92
CA GLU A 4 -26.26 -18.01 -17.49
C GLU A 4 -26.50 -16.51 -17.29
N CYS A 5 -26.14 -15.98 -16.10
CA CYS A 5 -26.21 -14.54 -15.85
C CYS A 5 -25.25 -13.77 -16.75
N ARG A 6 -24.06 -14.30 -17.04
CA ARG A 6 -23.09 -13.64 -17.92
C ARG A 6 -23.57 -13.63 -19.36
N GLU A 7 -24.06 -14.75 -19.88
CA GLU A 7 -24.66 -14.85 -21.22
C GLU A 7 -25.83 -13.88 -21.40
N LEU A 8 -26.71 -13.80 -20.40
CA LEU A 8 -27.81 -12.82 -20.40
C LEU A 8 -27.28 -11.40 -20.51
N LEU A 9 -26.28 -11.02 -19.71
CA LEU A 9 -25.71 -9.68 -19.77
C LEU A 9 -25.08 -9.40 -21.14
N VAL A 10 -24.34 -10.35 -21.73
CA VAL A 10 -23.81 -10.25 -23.11
C VAL A 10 -24.92 -9.94 -24.11
N SER A 11 -26.01 -10.72 -24.06
CA SER A 11 -27.15 -10.50 -24.95
C SER A 11 -27.77 -9.10 -24.81
N ILE A 12 -27.75 -8.52 -23.60
CA ILE A 12 -28.30 -7.19 -23.34
C ILE A 12 -27.38 -6.11 -23.90
N TRP A 13 -26.08 -6.15 -23.62
CA TRP A 13 -25.18 -5.06 -23.98
C TRP A 13 -24.73 -5.11 -25.45
N GLN A 14 -24.75 -6.28 -26.11
CA GLN A 14 -24.51 -6.39 -27.56
C GLN A 14 -25.73 -6.03 -28.41
N ASN A 15 -26.95 -6.05 -27.86
CA ASN A 15 -28.15 -5.73 -28.62
C ASN A 15 -28.29 -4.21 -28.83
N ALA A 16 -28.00 -3.76 -30.05
CA ALA A 16 -28.08 -2.35 -30.45
C ALA A 16 -29.51 -1.75 -30.38
N ALA A 17 -30.56 -2.56 -30.30
CA ALA A 17 -31.93 -2.08 -30.10
C ALA A 17 -32.20 -1.65 -28.65
N ASN A 18 -31.37 -2.08 -27.69
CA ASN A 18 -31.46 -1.63 -26.31
C ASN A 18 -30.96 -0.19 -26.17
N ASN A 19 -31.53 0.56 -25.22
CA ASN A 19 -31.05 1.91 -24.94
C ASN A 19 -29.61 1.89 -24.38
N SER A 20 -28.87 2.98 -24.60
CA SER A 20 -27.45 3.09 -24.23
C SER A 20 -27.20 2.84 -22.74
N HIS A 21 -28.01 3.39 -21.85
CA HIS A 21 -27.83 3.25 -20.40
C HIS A 21 -27.97 1.79 -19.94
N LEU A 22 -28.94 1.04 -20.49
CA LEU A 22 -29.12 -0.38 -20.20
C LEU A 22 -27.93 -1.19 -20.67
N ARG A 23 -27.44 -0.90 -21.88
CA ARG A 23 -26.24 -1.54 -22.45
C ARG A 23 -24.99 -1.26 -21.61
N GLU A 24 -24.76 -0.01 -21.22
CA GLU A 24 -23.64 0.38 -20.35
C GLU A 24 -23.71 -0.30 -18.99
N THR A 25 -24.90 -0.35 -18.39
CA THR A 25 -25.10 -0.96 -17.08
C THR A 25 -24.86 -2.48 -17.14
N ALA A 26 -25.41 -3.14 -18.16
CA ALA A 26 -25.20 -4.56 -18.38
C ALA A 26 -23.70 -4.88 -18.65
N PHE A 27 -23.03 -4.04 -19.44
CA PHE A 27 -21.59 -4.17 -19.68
C PHE A 27 -20.76 -4.00 -18.40
N LYS A 28 -21.07 -3.02 -17.56
CA LYS A 28 -20.39 -2.82 -16.26
C LYS A 28 -20.53 -4.04 -15.35
N PHE A 29 -21.73 -4.61 -15.24
CA PHE A 29 -21.94 -5.82 -14.44
C PHE A 29 -21.21 -7.03 -15.02
N TRP A 30 -21.24 -7.20 -16.34
CA TRP A 30 -20.56 -8.30 -17.01
C TRP A 30 -19.04 -8.21 -16.82
N SER A 31 -18.46 -7.04 -17.10
CA SER A 31 -17.02 -6.78 -17.06
C SER A 31 -16.41 -6.79 -15.66
N ALA A 32 -17.21 -6.60 -14.61
CA ALA A 32 -16.79 -6.76 -13.21
C ALA A 32 -16.40 -8.20 -12.84
N THR A 33 -16.68 -9.16 -13.73
CA THR A 33 -16.28 -10.56 -13.58
C THR A 33 -15.48 -11.02 -14.81
N GLN A 34 -14.57 -11.97 -14.63
CA GLN A 34 -13.66 -12.43 -15.69
C GLN A 34 -13.88 -13.91 -16.01
N ALA A 35 -13.93 -14.25 -17.30
CA ALA A 35 -13.90 -15.62 -17.80
C ALA A 35 -12.88 -15.75 -18.96
N PRO A 36 -12.32 -16.94 -19.23
CA PRO A 36 -11.27 -17.13 -20.24
C PRO A 36 -11.63 -16.64 -21.65
N GLU A 37 -12.90 -16.77 -22.05
CA GLU A 37 -13.38 -16.44 -23.41
C GLU A 37 -13.76 -14.96 -23.59
N ASP A 38 -13.66 -14.14 -22.54
CA ASP A 38 -14.07 -12.72 -22.56
C ASP A 38 -13.32 -11.90 -23.62
N SER A 39 -12.06 -12.23 -23.84
CA SER A 39 -11.22 -11.55 -24.84
C SER A 39 -11.77 -11.72 -26.25
N GLU A 40 -12.38 -12.87 -26.57
CA GLU A 40 -13.00 -13.10 -27.87
C GLU A 40 -14.30 -12.30 -28.00
N VAL A 41 -15.15 -12.35 -26.98
CA VAL A 41 -16.41 -11.57 -26.92
C VAL A 41 -16.15 -10.08 -27.11
N LEU A 42 -15.09 -9.55 -26.50
CA LEU A 42 -14.71 -8.14 -26.61
C LEU A 42 -14.12 -7.75 -27.98
N ARG A 43 -13.52 -8.68 -28.71
CA ARG A 43 -12.94 -8.43 -30.04
C ARG A 43 -13.99 -8.41 -31.15
N CYS A 44 -15.10 -9.11 -30.98
CA CYS A 44 -16.13 -9.31 -32.01
C CYS A 44 -17.03 -8.08 -32.28
N ILE A 45 -16.73 -6.90 -31.73
CA ILE A 45 -17.65 -5.75 -31.74
C ILE A 45 -17.10 -4.59 -32.56
N GLU A 46 -17.99 -3.98 -33.34
CA GLU A 46 -17.67 -2.88 -34.25
C GLU A 46 -17.25 -1.60 -33.50
N SER A 47 -16.32 -0.86 -34.12
CA SER A 47 -15.68 0.34 -33.55
C SER A 47 -16.58 1.59 -33.46
N SER A 48 -17.84 1.51 -33.88
CA SER A 48 -18.79 2.64 -33.90
C SER A 48 -19.82 2.62 -32.76
N ASP A 49 -19.63 1.76 -31.77
CA ASP A 49 -20.55 1.57 -30.66
C ASP A 49 -20.41 2.65 -29.57
N ALA A 50 -21.51 2.99 -28.89
CA ALA A 50 -21.47 3.81 -27.68
C ALA A 50 -20.57 3.21 -26.58
N LEU A 51 -20.35 1.89 -26.62
CA LEU A 51 -19.49 1.17 -25.69
C LEU A 51 -18.02 1.09 -26.13
N THR A 52 -17.62 1.65 -27.28
CA THR A 52 -16.27 1.46 -27.85
C THR A 52 -15.15 1.74 -26.85
N ASP A 53 -15.22 2.85 -26.12
CA ASP A 53 -14.19 3.17 -25.12
C ASP A 53 -14.22 2.16 -23.96
N SER A 54 -15.40 1.84 -23.43
CA SER A 54 -15.53 0.86 -22.34
C SER A 54 -15.02 -0.53 -22.74
N ILE A 55 -15.29 -0.97 -23.98
CA ILE A 55 -14.78 -2.22 -24.54
C ILE A 55 -13.26 -2.17 -24.66
N LEU A 56 -12.70 -1.09 -25.21
CA LEU A 56 -11.26 -0.91 -25.34
C LEU A 56 -10.57 -0.99 -23.96
N GLN A 57 -11.09 -0.28 -22.96
CA GLN A 57 -10.57 -0.31 -21.59
C GLN A 57 -10.54 -1.74 -21.04
N GLN A 58 -11.63 -2.51 -21.21
CA GLN A 58 -11.73 -3.87 -20.73
C GLN A 58 -10.83 -4.86 -21.48
N ARG A 59 -10.56 -4.63 -22.77
CA ARG A 59 -9.56 -5.37 -23.56
C ARG A 59 -8.15 -5.11 -23.03
N LEU A 60 -7.81 -3.84 -22.76
CA LEU A 60 -6.50 -3.47 -22.24
C LEU A 60 -6.27 -4.01 -20.82
N ILE A 61 -7.26 -3.91 -19.93
CA ILE A 61 -7.20 -4.49 -18.56
C ILE A 61 -6.92 -6.01 -18.60
N ARG A 62 -7.43 -6.71 -19.63
CA ARG A 62 -7.22 -8.15 -19.85
C ARG A 62 -5.94 -8.47 -20.63
N GLY A 63 -5.10 -7.48 -20.95
CA GLY A 63 -3.83 -7.68 -21.65
C GLY A 63 -3.96 -8.02 -23.14
N ASP A 64 -5.03 -7.60 -23.81
CA ASP A 64 -5.20 -7.86 -25.25
C ASP A 64 -4.23 -7.04 -26.10
N LEU A 65 -3.14 -7.68 -26.57
CA LEU A 65 -2.13 -7.08 -27.44
C LEU A 65 -2.70 -6.47 -28.73
N GLN A 66 -3.82 -6.98 -29.24
CA GLN A 66 -4.45 -6.45 -30.46
C GLN A 66 -5.13 -5.09 -30.23
N ALA A 67 -5.29 -4.66 -28.97
CA ALA A 67 -5.88 -3.36 -28.63
C ALA A 67 -4.85 -2.21 -28.59
N ILE A 68 -3.54 -2.51 -28.68
CA ILE A 68 -2.46 -1.51 -28.59
C ILE A 68 -2.58 -0.41 -29.65
N PRO A 69 -2.84 -0.68 -30.94
CA PRO A 69 -2.97 0.39 -31.93
C PRO A 69 -4.07 1.40 -31.59
N ALA A 70 -5.21 0.91 -31.09
CA ALA A 70 -6.32 1.78 -30.64
C ALA A 70 -5.95 2.57 -29.38
N LEU A 71 -5.19 1.98 -28.45
CA LEU A 71 -4.66 2.70 -27.30
C LEU A 71 -3.71 3.84 -27.74
N LEU A 72 -2.80 3.58 -28.67
CA LEU A 72 -1.86 4.58 -29.17
C LEU A 72 -2.57 5.75 -29.87
N GLU A 73 -3.62 5.45 -30.64
CA GLU A 73 -4.49 6.48 -31.24
C GLU A 73 -5.15 7.33 -30.15
N LYS A 74 -5.70 6.70 -29.11
CA LYS A 74 -6.30 7.39 -27.98
C LYS A 74 -5.28 8.26 -27.25
N ILE A 75 -4.10 7.74 -26.91
CA ILE A 75 -3.03 8.52 -26.25
C ILE A 75 -2.63 9.74 -27.07
N THR A 76 -2.58 9.62 -28.39
CA THR A 76 -2.18 10.74 -29.28
C THR A 76 -3.21 11.87 -29.29
N ASN A 77 -4.50 11.52 -29.16
CA ASN A 77 -5.63 12.46 -29.26
C ASN A 77 -6.21 12.85 -27.89
N ASP A 78 -5.71 12.29 -26.78
CA ASP A 78 -6.27 12.48 -25.46
C ASP A 78 -5.71 13.72 -24.75
N GLU A 79 -6.49 14.80 -24.77
CA GLU A 79 -6.18 16.05 -24.06
C GLU A 79 -5.98 15.84 -22.54
N LYS A 80 -6.63 14.83 -21.94
CA LYS A 80 -6.57 14.55 -20.50
C LYS A 80 -5.58 13.44 -20.15
N SER A 81 -5.01 12.79 -21.16
CA SER A 81 -4.02 11.72 -21.02
C SER A 81 -4.39 10.58 -20.05
N LEU A 82 -5.67 10.36 -19.81
CA LEU A 82 -6.21 9.29 -18.97
C LEU A 82 -5.90 7.92 -19.58
N TRP A 83 -5.80 7.82 -20.91
CA TRP A 83 -5.55 6.55 -21.58
C TRP A 83 -4.20 5.92 -21.23
N TRP A 84 -3.21 6.70 -20.79
CA TRP A 84 -1.96 6.18 -20.26
C TRP A 84 -2.17 5.18 -19.11
N GLN A 85 -3.29 5.27 -18.37
CA GLN A 85 -3.53 4.38 -17.23
C GLN A 85 -3.58 2.92 -17.59
N TYR A 86 -3.94 2.60 -18.83
CA TYR A 86 -4.04 1.22 -19.27
C TYR A 86 -2.66 0.59 -19.56
N GLY A 87 -1.60 1.40 -19.68
CA GLY A 87 -0.22 0.91 -19.77
C GLY A 87 0.19 0.02 -18.59
N ARG A 88 -0.47 0.14 -17.43
CA ARG A 88 -0.19 -0.73 -16.27
C ARG A 88 -0.56 -2.20 -16.50
N TYR A 89 -1.42 -2.49 -17.46
CA TYR A 89 -1.92 -3.83 -17.78
C TYR A 89 -1.26 -4.44 -19.01
N ILE A 90 -0.68 -3.58 -19.86
CA ILE A 90 -0.12 -3.97 -21.16
C ILE A 90 1.04 -3.03 -21.49
N TRP A 91 2.20 -3.59 -21.81
CA TRP A 91 3.39 -2.82 -22.15
C TRP A 91 4.15 -3.46 -23.29
N THR A 92 4.48 -2.68 -24.31
CA THR A 92 5.25 -3.12 -25.49
C THR A 92 6.22 -2.04 -25.94
N SER A 93 7.11 -2.36 -26.87
CA SER A 93 8.05 -1.42 -27.46
C SER A 93 7.37 -0.18 -28.07
N GLU A 94 6.20 -0.35 -28.68
CA GLU A 94 5.43 0.76 -29.26
C GLU A 94 4.93 1.74 -28.19
N LEU A 95 4.57 1.23 -27.00
CA LEU A 95 4.23 2.08 -25.85
C LEU A 95 5.46 2.78 -25.29
N SER A 96 6.62 2.12 -25.25
CA SER A 96 7.89 2.76 -24.88
C SER A 96 8.25 3.91 -25.83
N GLU A 97 8.07 3.75 -27.14
CA GLU A 97 8.27 4.83 -28.12
C GLU A 97 7.27 5.99 -27.94
N ALA A 98 6.00 5.68 -27.66
CA ALA A 98 4.99 6.69 -27.38
C ALA A 98 5.29 7.45 -26.08
N LEU A 99 5.82 6.76 -25.07
CA LEU A 99 6.24 7.35 -23.80
C LEU A 99 7.41 8.31 -24.03
N ASP A 100 8.41 7.88 -24.79
CA ASP A 100 9.57 8.69 -25.15
C ASP A 100 9.15 9.99 -25.86
N LYS A 101 8.30 9.89 -26.89
CA LYS A 101 7.72 11.06 -27.58
C LYS A 101 6.90 11.96 -26.66
N THR A 102 6.23 11.39 -25.66
CA THR A 102 5.45 12.15 -24.68
C THR A 102 6.36 12.97 -23.77
N LEU A 103 7.49 12.39 -23.34
CA LEU A 103 8.51 13.10 -22.56
C LEU A 103 9.23 14.17 -23.40
N GLU A 104 9.48 13.93 -24.70
CA GLU A 104 9.99 14.94 -25.62
C GLU A 104 9.04 16.13 -25.75
N LYS A 105 7.73 15.88 -25.92
CA LYS A 105 6.71 16.95 -25.92
C LYS A 105 6.69 17.72 -24.61
N ARG A 106 6.77 16.99 -23.49
CA ARG A 106 6.84 17.60 -22.16
C ARG A 106 8.04 18.53 -22.03
N SER A 107 9.21 18.17 -22.57
CA SER A 107 10.41 19.01 -22.57
C SER A 107 10.15 20.40 -23.18
N ASN A 108 9.39 20.46 -24.28
CA ASN A 108 9.04 21.72 -24.94
C ASN A 108 8.04 22.58 -24.15
N LEU A 109 7.27 21.97 -23.25
CA LEU A 109 6.29 22.67 -22.40
C LEU A 109 6.91 23.12 -21.07
N ALA A 110 7.93 22.41 -20.61
CA ALA A 110 8.53 22.64 -19.30
C ALA A 110 9.21 24.00 -19.21
N GLN A 111 8.81 24.77 -18.20
CA GLN A 111 9.43 26.06 -17.89
C GLN A 111 10.64 25.92 -16.95
N GLN A 112 10.98 24.68 -16.57
CA GLN A 112 12.06 24.38 -15.63
C GLN A 112 11.84 25.04 -14.26
N LEU A 113 10.57 25.21 -13.89
CA LEU A 113 10.18 25.71 -12.57
C LEU A 113 10.09 24.54 -11.60
N TRP A 114 10.61 24.73 -10.38
CA TRP A 114 10.49 23.74 -9.32
C TRP A 114 9.01 23.47 -9.01
N PHE A 115 8.67 22.19 -8.87
CA PHE A 115 7.32 21.71 -8.56
C PHE A 115 6.29 21.97 -9.68
N GLU A 116 6.75 22.23 -10.91
CA GLU A 116 5.87 22.34 -12.07
C GLU A 116 5.09 21.02 -12.27
N SER A 117 3.78 21.15 -12.44
CA SER A 117 2.89 20.03 -12.72
C SER A 117 2.45 20.11 -14.17
N ILE A 118 2.97 19.19 -14.99
CA ILE A 118 2.64 19.10 -16.41
C ILE A 118 1.86 17.81 -16.61
N GLU A 119 0.68 17.88 -17.21
CA GLU A 119 -0.02 16.67 -17.64
C GLU A 119 0.77 16.01 -18.77
N PRO A 120 1.03 14.68 -18.74
CA PRO A 120 0.45 13.69 -17.83
C PRO A 120 1.41 13.11 -16.79
N ASP A 121 2.24 13.95 -16.16
CA ASP A 121 3.29 13.52 -15.24
C ASP A 121 2.79 12.56 -14.16
N TRP A 122 1.57 12.76 -13.63
CA TRP A 122 0.97 11.94 -12.57
C TRP A 122 0.79 10.46 -12.92
N ILE A 123 0.72 10.12 -14.21
CA ILE A 123 0.58 8.73 -14.64
C ILE A 123 1.84 8.19 -15.30
N ILE A 124 2.56 9.05 -16.01
CA ILE A 124 3.80 8.68 -16.66
C ILE A 124 4.83 8.20 -15.64
N HIS A 125 4.96 8.89 -14.50
CA HIS A 125 5.91 8.46 -13.47
C HIS A 125 5.54 7.08 -12.87
N ASP A 126 4.25 6.79 -12.66
CA ASP A 126 3.78 5.48 -12.17
C ASP A 126 4.07 4.37 -13.18
N LEU A 127 3.89 4.64 -14.47
CA LEU A 127 4.23 3.69 -15.53
C LEU A 127 5.74 3.42 -15.57
N ILE A 128 6.57 4.45 -15.46
CA ILE A 128 8.03 4.29 -15.41
C ILE A 128 8.43 3.42 -14.22
N SER A 129 7.85 3.62 -13.02
CA SER A 129 8.11 2.78 -11.84
C SER A 129 7.77 1.29 -12.02
N ARG A 130 6.99 0.93 -13.05
CA ARG A 130 6.62 -0.45 -13.39
C ARG A 130 7.56 -1.09 -14.42
N MET A 131 8.36 -0.28 -15.11
CA MET A 131 9.31 -0.77 -16.12
C MET A 131 10.47 -1.55 -15.48
N GLU A 132 11.17 -2.32 -16.32
CA GLU A 132 12.45 -2.91 -15.93
C GLU A 132 13.49 -1.81 -15.62
N VAL A 133 14.33 -2.07 -14.62
CA VAL A 133 15.27 -1.06 -14.06
C VAL A 133 16.14 -0.42 -15.15
N ASN A 134 16.62 -1.22 -16.11
CA ASN A 134 17.49 -0.72 -17.18
C ASN A 134 16.75 0.23 -18.13
N ASP A 135 15.50 -0.09 -18.49
CA ASP A 135 14.71 0.72 -19.42
C ASP A 135 14.25 2.02 -18.73
N ALA A 136 13.87 1.92 -17.45
CA ALA A 136 13.54 3.07 -16.63
C ALA A 136 14.75 4.01 -16.42
N GLU A 137 15.93 3.46 -16.13
CA GLU A 137 17.16 4.28 -16.04
C GLU A 137 17.43 4.99 -17.36
N GLN A 138 17.40 4.28 -18.50
CA GLN A 138 17.66 4.89 -19.80
C GLN A 138 16.72 6.05 -20.11
N ILE A 139 15.42 5.87 -19.87
CA ILE A 139 14.43 6.91 -20.20
C ILE A 139 14.55 8.11 -19.26
N LEU A 140 14.78 7.89 -17.97
CA LEU A 140 14.98 8.97 -17.01
C LEU A 140 16.25 9.77 -17.31
N LEU A 141 17.35 9.09 -17.67
CA LEU A 141 18.60 9.74 -18.06
C LEU A 141 18.44 10.58 -19.32
N LYS A 142 17.76 10.06 -20.35
CA LYS A 142 17.54 10.77 -21.62
C LYS A 142 16.82 12.12 -21.42
N HIS A 143 15.86 12.16 -20.50
CA HIS A 143 14.95 13.30 -20.31
C HIS A 143 15.25 14.12 -19.05
N TRP A 144 16.33 13.81 -18.34
CA TRP A 144 16.55 14.32 -16.98
C TRP A 144 16.54 15.85 -16.87
N ASP A 145 17.09 16.55 -17.88
CA ASP A 145 17.26 18.00 -17.89
C ASP A 145 15.97 18.78 -17.57
N HIS A 146 14.81 18.26 -17.95
CA HIS A 146 13.51 18.87 -17.65
C HIS A 146 12.68 18.11 -16.60
N LEU A 147 13.02 16.83 -16.32
CA LEU A 147 12.31 16.02 -15.32
C LEU A 147 12.76 16.32 -13.90
N ARG A 148 14.02 16.73 -13.72
CA ARG A 148 14.67 17.00 -12.43
C ARG A 148 13.97 18.02 -11.53
N PHE A 149 13.09 18.86 -12.10
CA PHE A 149 12.34 19.88 -11.38
C PHE A 149 11.02 19.36 -10.76
N SER A 150 10.60 18.14 -11.11
CA SER A 150 9.34 17.54 -10.66
C SER A 150 9.58 16.49 -9.57
N GLU A 151 8.81 16.63 -8.48
CA GLU A 151 8.79 15.71 -7.33
C GLU A 151 8.61 14.24 -7.74
N LYS A 152 7.83 13.99 -8.80
CA LYS A 152 7.46 12.65 -9.26
C LYS A 152 8.63 11.92 -9.87
N TYR A 153 9.37 12.58 -10.76
CA TYR A 153 10.51 11.96 -11.44
C TYR A 153 11.74 11.88 -10.54
N VAL A 154 11.95 12.85 -9.64
CA VAL A 154 12.98 12.73 -8.58
C VAL A 154 12.67 11.55 -7.67
N SER A 155 11.41 11.41 -7.23
CA SER A 155 10.99 10.25 -6.44
C SER A 155 11.14 8.92 -7.20
N THR A 156 10.85 8.93 -8.51
CA THR A 156 11.01 7.73 -9.37
C THR A 156 12.48 7.36 -9.53
N ALA A 157 13.39 8.33 -9.67
CA ALA A 157 14.82 8.09 -9.69
C ALA A 157 15.32 7.46 -8.36
N LEU A 158 14.86 7.99 -7.22
CA LEU A 158 15.14 7.41 -5.90
C LEU A 158 14.57 5.99 -5.77
N TYR A 159 13.38 5.73 -6.31
CA TYR A 159 12.74 4.42 -6.30
C TYR A 159 13.59 3.35 -6.99
N PHE A 160 14.19 3.65 -8.14
CA PHE A 160 15.05 2.66 -8.83
C PHE A 160 16.40 2.44 -8.14
N SER A 161 16.88 3.43 -7.39
CA SER A 161 18.07 3.32 -6.53
C SER A 161 19.34 2.86 -7.25
N THR A 162 19.44 3.13 -8.56
CA THR A 162 20.68 2.88 -9.31
C THR A 162 21.70 3.99 -9.02
N PRO A 163 23.01 3.72 -9.08
CA PRO A 163 24.03 4.72 -8.76
C PRO A 163 23.89 6.04 -9.54
N LYS A 164 23.59 5.97 -10.84
CA LYS A 164 23.45 7.16 -11.69
C LYS A 164 22.21 7.97 -11.35
N LEU A 165 21.07 7.30 -11.15
CA LEU A 165 19.82 7.97 -10.80
C LEU A 165 19.89 8.59 -9.40
N LEU A 166 20.59 7.95 -8.46
CA LEU A 166 20.83 8.50 -7.13
C LEU A 166 21.69 9.77 -7.20
N GLU A 167 22.75 9.79 -8.00
CA GLU A 167 23.59 10.99 -8.19
C GLU A 167 22.77 12.17 -8.75
N LEU A 168 21.93 11.90 -9.76
CA LEU A 168 21.07 12.90 -10.38
C LEU A 168 19.97 13.41 -9.45
N ALA A 169 19.33 12.51 -8.70
CA ALA A 169 18.34 12.86 -7.69
C ALA A 169 18.97 13.70 -6.59
N ASP A 170 20.15 13.32 -6.09
CA ASP A 170 20.90 14.06 -5.07
C ASP A 170 21.22 15.49 -5.51
N ALA A 171 21.76 15.65 -6.72
CA ALA A 171 22.04 16.97 -7.29
C ALA A 171 20.77 17.83 -7.37
N SER A 172 19.66 17.24 -7.79
CA SER A 172 18.38 17.94 -7.93
C SER A 172 17.77 18.32 -6.58
N ILE A 173 17.87 17.46 -5.57
CA ILE A 173 17.42 17.74 -4.20
C ILE A 173 18.25 18.85 -3.57
N LYS A 174 19.57 18.88 -3.80
CA LYS A 174 20.47 19.92 -3.27
C LYS A 174 20.26 21.28 -3.93
N GLU A 175 19.95 21.32 -5.22
CA GLU A 175 19.67 22.57 -5.93
C GLU A 175 18.24 23.10 -5.69
N CYS A 176 17.32 22.24 -5.26
CA CYS A 176 15.94 22.60 -4.98
C CYS A 176 15.85 23.62 -3.81
N PRO A 177 15.14 24.75 -3.97
CA PRO A 177 14.93 25.72 -2.88
C PRO A 177 14.15 25.17 -1.69
N GLU A 178 13.27 24.17 -1.91
CA GLU A 178 12.48 23.53 -0.87
C GLU A 178 12.64 21.98 -0.93
N PRO A 179 13.77 21.42 -0.47
CA PRO A 179 14.05 19.98 -0.59
C PRO A 179 13.02 19.08 0.10
N GLY A 180 12.47 19.51 1.24
CA GLY A 180 11.41 18.76 1.93
C GLY A 180 10.10 18.70 1.12
N LYS A 181 9.79 19.74 0.33
CA LYS A 181 8.63 19.75 -0.56
C LYS A 181 8.82 18.79 -1.75
N MET A 182 10.06 18.71 -2.28
CA MET A 182 10.43 17.75 -3.33
C MET A 182 10.15 16.29 -2.91
N LEU A 183 10.31 15.99 -1.62
CA LEU A 183 10.14 14.65 -1.06
C LEU A 183 8.80 14.47 -0.32
N GLN A 184 7.89 15.44 -0.41
CA GLN A 184 6.65 15.45 0.37
C GLN A 184 5.78 14.22 0.11
N ARG A 185 5.78 13.71 -1.12
CA ARG A 185 4.93 12.60 -1.59
C ARG A 185 5.72 11.32 -1.89
N LEU A 186 6.91 11.19 -1.30
CA LEU A 186 7.82 10.09 -1.62
C LEU A 186 7.21 8.70 -1.32
N SER A 187 6.54 8.52 -0.18
CA SER A 187 5.90 7.22 0.17
C SER A 187 4.84 6.80 -0.85
N PHE A 188 4.05 7.76 -1.34
CA PHE A 188 3.07 7.54 -2.40
C PHE A 188 3.73 7.15 -3.73
N CYS A 189 4.84 7.80 -4.11
CA CYS A 189 5.57 7.48 -5.34
C CYS A 189 6.26 6.10 -5.28
N PHE A 190 6.61 5.65 -4.07
CA PHE A 190 7.09 4.28 -3.81
C PHE A 190 5.92 3.27 -3.77
N GLY A 191 4.68 3.75 -3.80
CA GLY A 191 3.45 2.96 -3.77
C GLY A 191 3.12 2.31 -2.44
N VAL A 192 3.63 2.87 -1.34
CA VAL A 192 3.29 2.39 0.00
C VAL A 192 1.77 2.54 0.19
N LYS A 193 1.09 1.45 0.55
CA LYS A 193 -0.37 1.37 0.71
C LYS A 193 -1.19 1.75 -0.54
N ILE A 194 -0.59 1.69 -1.75
CA ILE A 194 -1.28 1.98 -3.00
C ILE A 194 -1.66 0.68 -3.72
N SER A 195 -2.98 0.44 -3.79
CA SER A 195 -3.53 -0.74 -4.47
C SER A 195 -3.10 -0.78 -5.95
N GLY A 196 -2.54 -1.91 -6.36
CA GLY A 196 -2.09 -2.14 -7.74
C GLY A 196 -0.76 -1.47 -8.10
N HIS A 197 -0.09 -0.77 -7.18
CA HIS A 197 1.32 -0.37 -7.36
C HIS A 197 2.24 -1.54 -6.99
N PRO A 198 3.42 -1.70 -7.63
CA PRO A 198 4.41 -2.70 -7.23
C PRO A 198 4.96 -2.55 -5.79
N GLY A 199 4.66 -1.44 -5.10
CA GLY A 199 5.23 -1.07 -3.81
C GLY A 199 6.76 -1.00 -3.78
N VAL A 200 7.30 -0.96 -2.56
CA VAL A 200 8.73 -1.12 -2.29
C VAL A 200 9.11 -2.59 -2.50
N LYS A 201 10.10 -2.86 -3.35
CA LYS A 201 10.52 -4.21 -3.75
C LYS A 201 11.70 -4.73 -2.94
N SER A 202 12.54 -3.87 -2.37
CA SER A 202 13.72 -4.29 -1.61
C SER A 202 14.14 -3.30 -0.52
N GLU A 203 14.89 -3.80 0.48
CA GLU A 203 15.54 -2.97 1.51
C GLU A 203 16.48 -1.92 0.91
N THR A 204 17.15 -2.23 -0.20
CA THR A 204 18.08 -1.31 -0.88
C THR A 204 17.40 0.01 -1.25
N GLN A 205 16.13 -0.05 -1.66
CA GLN A 205 15.36 1.15 -2.02
C GLN A 205 15.07 2.05 -0.82
N LEU A 206 14.96 1.48 0.39
CA LEU A 206 14.80 2.26 1.61
C LEU A 206 16.14 2.76 2.12
N ARG A 207 17.20 1.94 2.03
CA ARG A 207 18.57 2.32 2.41
C ARG A 207 19.09 3.50 1.59
N SER A 208 18.71 3.62 0.31
CA SER A 208 19.07 4.80 -0.49
C SER A 208 18.42 6.10 0.00
N LEU A 209 17.41 6.02 0.88
CA LEU A 209 16.79 7.20 1.49
C LEU A 209 17.54 7.73 2.71
N ALA A 210 18.54 7.00 3.23
CA ALA A 210 19.31 7.38 4.42
C ALA A 210 19.79 8.85 4.40
N PRO A 211 20.32 9.41 3.29
CA PRO A 211 20.74 10.81 3.25
C PRO A 211 19.60 11.82 3.41
N TYR A 212 18.35 11.41 3.13
CA TYR A 212 17.20 12.30 2.99
C TYR A 212 16.14 12.12 4.07
N VAL A 213 16.31 11.17 5.00
CA VAL A 213 15.30 10.87 6.05
C VAL A 213 14.87 12.13 6.80
N HIS A 214 15.82 13.01 7.13
CA HIS A 214 15.57 14.27 7.83
C HIS A 214 14.71 15.29 7.05
N LEU A 215 14.56 15.11 5.74
CA LEU A 215 13.72 15.93 4.86
C LEU A 215 12.31 15.34 4.67
N LEU A 216 12.10 14.08 5.04
CA LEU A 216 10.84 13.39 4.81
C LEU A 216 9.74 13.94 5.71
N SER A 217 8.51 13.97 5.19
CA SER A 217 7.33 14.31 5.98
C SER A 217 7.11 13.26 7.08
N SER A 218 6.46 13.64 8.18
CA SER A 218 6.14 12.68 9.25
C SER A 218 5.22 11.55 8.78
N VAL A 219 4.38 11.82 7.78
CA VAL A 219 3.53 10.79 7.15
C VAL A 219 4.40 9.81 6.38
N SER A 220 5.33 10.28 5.56
CA SER A 220 6.25 9.43 4.79
C SER A 220 7.12 8.57 5.71
N ILE A 221 7.62 9.13 6.81
CA ILE A 221 8.39 8.37 7.82
C ILE A 221 7.53 7.24 8.41
N HIS A 222 6.31 7.54 8.81
CA HIS A 222 5.39 6.53 9.35
C HIS A 222 5.02 5.47 8.31
N ASP A 223 4.77 5.85 7.06
CA ASP A 223 4.44 4.92 5.98
C ASP A 223 5.59 3.94 5.71
N PHE A 224 6.84 4.42 5.62
CA PHE A 224 7.99 3.54 5.46
C PHE A 224 8.29 2.70 6.70
N TRP A 225 8.02 3.23 7.90
CA TRP A 225 8.13 2.48 9.14
C TRP A 225 7.16 1.29 9.17
N GLU A 226 5.90 1.51 8.79
CA GLU A 226 4.88 0.47 8.64
C GLU A 226 5.25 -0.55 7.54
N GLU A 227 5.70 -0.07 6.38
CA GLU A 227 6.13 -0.95 5.27
C GLU A 227 7.27 -1.88 5.72
N CYS A 228 8.22 -1.39 6.51
CA CYS A 228 9.28 -2.23 7.07
C CYS A 228 8.73 -3.28 8.03
N ASN A 229 7.77 -2.94 8.88
CA ASN A 229 7.13 -3.87 9.82
C ASN A 229 6.39 -4.98 9.06
N GLU A 230 5.59 -4.61 8.05
CA GLU A 230 4.82 -5.55 7.22
C GLU A 230 5.72 -6.54 6.46
N ARG A 231 6.95 -6.13 6.12
CA ARG A 231 7.91 -6.97 5.39
C ARG A 231 8.97 -7.65 6.27
N GLY A 232 8.97 -7.39 7.58
CA GLY A 232 9.99 -7.90 8.49
C GLY A 232 11.37 -7.26 8.33
N TRP A 233 11.46 -6.08 7.70
CA TRP A 233 12.72 -5.32 7.50
C TRP A 233 13.08 -4.50 8.73
N PHE A 234 13.12 -5.15 9.89
CA PHE A 234 13.22 -4.47 11.18
C PHE A 234 14.57 -3.76 11.40
N GLU A 235 15.65 -4.28 10.83
CA GLU A 235 16.97 -3.62 10.91
C GLU A 235 16.96 -2.27 10.19
N VAL A 236 16.47 -2.23 8.94
CA VAL A 236 16.31 -1.00 8.15
C VAL A 236 15.42 -0.01 8.89
N ARG A 237 14.29 -0.49 9.44
CA ARG A 237 13.34 0.33 10.20
C ARG A 237 14.01 1.03 11.37
N ARG A 238 14.75 0.27 12.19
CA ARG A 238 15.47 0.77 13.36
C ARG A 238 16.56 1.77 12.98
N GLU A 239 17.32 1.46 11.94
CA GLU A 239 18.42 2.29 11.46
C GLU A 239 17.93 3.64 10.93
N LEU A 240 16.85 3.64 10.13
CA LEU A 240 16.44 4.81 9.37
C LEU A 240 15.27 5.58 9.97
N PHE A 241 14.26 4.92 10.53
CA PHE A 241 12.96 5.56 10.79
C PHE A 241 12.61 5.69 12.28
N ASP A 242 13.06 4.77 13.14
CA ASP A 242 12.64 4.73 14.55
C ASP A 242 12.93 6.03 15.32
N SER A 243 14.01 6.75 14.98
CA SER A 243 14.41 8.01 15.63
C SER A 243 13.68 9.25 15.09
N PHE A 244 13.04 9.15 13.91
CA PHE A 244 12.32 10.23 13.25
C PHE A 244 10.81 10.17 13.42
N LEU A 245 10.29 9.09 14.04
CA LEU A 245 8.86 8.98 14.35
C LEU A 245 8.40 10.09 15.30
N LYS A 246 7.33 10.79 14.92
CA LYS A 246 6.65 11.73 15.82
C LYS A 246 5.84 10.96 16.88
N PRO A 247 5.60 11.56 18.06
CA PRO A 247 4.79 10.93 19.12
C PRO A 247 3.41 10.45 18.68
N SER A 248 2.77 11.13 17.71
CA SER A 248 1.49 10.70 17.14
C SER A 248 1.54 9.36 16.39
N HIS A 249 2.75 8.88 16.06
CA HIS A 249 3.01 7.69 15.27
C HIS A 249 3.73 6.60 16.07
N THR A 250 3.94 6.76 17.38
CA THR A 250 4.64 5.76 18.22
C THR A 250 3.71 4.79 18.94
N HIS A 251 2.40 4.85 18.71
CA HIS A 251 1.40 4.01 19.37
C HIS A 251 1.70 2.50 19.32
N PHE A 252 2.24 1.98 18.21
CA PHE A 252 2.66 0.58 18.09
C PHE A 252 4.16 0.38 18.26
N LYS A 253 4.95 1.45 18.36
CA LYS A 253 6.38 1.33 18.64
C LYS A 253 6.54 0.78 20.05
N TRP A 254 7.20 -0.37 20.14
CA TRP A 254 7.36 -1.04 21.42
C TRP A 254 8.27 -0.26 22.38
N ASP A 255 7.71 0.07 23.53
CA ASP A 255 8.39 0.56 24.72
C ASP A 255 7.64 -0.01 25.93
N PRO A 256 8.27 -0.80 26.81
CA PRO A 256 7.57 -1.42 27.95
C PRO A 256 6.91 -0.41 28.90
N ASN A 257 7.47 0.80 29.06
CA ASN A 257 6.87 1.82 29.93
C ASN A 257 5.64 2.44 29.26
N GLN A 258 5.72 2.74 27.96
CA GLN A 258 4.58 3.22 27.18
C GLN A 258 3.47 2.16 27.09
N ALA A 259 3.84 0.88 26.98
CA ALA A 259 2.90 -0.23 27.01
C ALA A 259 2.11 -0.24 28.33
N ARG A 260 2.79 -0.14 29.49
CA ARG A 260 2.13 -0.05 30.80
C ARG A 260 1.16 1.12 30.90
N PHE A 261 1.54 2.28 30.37
CA PHE A 261 0.66 3.44 30.32
C PHE A 261 -0.59 3.18 29.45
N SER A 262 -0.41 2.53 28.30
CA SER A 262 -1.51 2.16 27.39
C SER A 262 -2.49 1.19 28.07
N LEU A 263 -1.99 0.23 28.86
CA LEU A 263 -2.81 -0.69 29.64
C LEU A 263 -3.62 0.03 30.73
N ASP A 264 -3.03 1.04 31.37
CA ASP A 264 -3.73 1.90 32.34
C ASP A 264 -4.87 2.69 31.68
N GLU A 265 -4.62 3.31 30.51
CA GLU A 265 -5.65 4.00 29.73
C GLU A 265 -6.78 3.07 29.31
N MET A 266 -6.46 1.86 28.83
CA MET A 266 -7.47 0.87 28.42
C MET A 266 -8.44 0.53 29.56
N ILE A 267 -7.95 0.40 30.80
CA ILE A 267 -8.80 0.15 31.96
C ILE A 267 -9.59 1.38 32.36
N ALA A 268 -8.96 2.56 32.38
CA ALA A 268 -9.58 3.79 32.81
C ALA A 268 -10.75 4.18 31.89
N GLU A 269 -10.61 3.93 30.59
CA GLU A 269 -11.57 4.30 29.56
C GLU A 269 -12.50 3.15 29.11
N ASP A 270 -12.40 1.98 29.75
CA ASP A 270 -13.19 0.76 29.42
C ASP A 270 -13.02 0.31 27.95
N ARG A 271 -11.79 0.40 27.45
CA ARG A 271 -11.40 0.15 26.05
C ARG A 271 -10.85 -1.26 25.79
N LEU A 272 -11.29 -2.25 26.57
CA LEU A 272 -10.85 -3.66 26.42
C LEU A 272 -11.10 -4.25 25.02
N ILE A 273 -12.11 -3.76 24.31
CA ILE A 273 -12.41 -4.16 22.92
C ILE A 273 -11.27 -3.87 21.93
N TRP A 274 -10.31 -3.00 22.28
CA TRP A 274 -9.17 -2.62 21.44
C TRP A 274 -7.89 -3.41 21.75
N LEU A 275 -7.94 -4.35 22.71
CA LEU A 275 -6.76 -5.10 23.16
C LEU A 275 -6.16 -5.97 22.06
N ASP A 276 -7.02 -6.60 21.24
CA ASP A 276 -6.61 -7.43 20.09
C ASP A 276 -5.80 -6.61 19.07
N THR A 277 -6.33 -5.45 18.68
CA THR A 277 -5.72 -4.51 17.74
C THR A 277 -4.39 -4.00 18.28
N TRP A 278 -4.30 -3.74 19.59
CA TRP A 278 -3.07 -3.31 20.24
C TRP A 278 -2.01 -4.42 20.25
N ILE A 279 -2.39 -5.66 20.58
CA ILE A 279 -1.49 -6.82 20.53
C ILE A 279 -0.99 -7.04 19.10
N ASP A 280 -1.89 -7.08 18.12
CA ASP A 280 -1.54 -7.28 16.71
C ASP A 280 -0.61 -6.19 16.18
N GLY A 281 -0.88 -4.93 16.54
CA GLY A 281 -0.04 -3.80 16.17
C GLY A 281 1.39 -3.95 16.68
N ILE A 282 1.57 -4.36 17.93
CA ILE A 282 2.90 -4.55 18.53
C ILE A 282 3.61 -5.78 17.97
N LEU A 283 2.91 -6.90 17.76
CA LEU A 283 3.50 -8.12 17.19
C LEU A 283 4.11 -7.88 15.80
N LYS A 284 3.59 -6.91 15.04
CA LYS A 284 4.16 -6.49 13.76
C LYS A 284 5.51 -5.78 13.87
N THR A 285 5.96 -5.41 15.08
CA THR A 285 7.13 -4.54 15.29
C THR A 285 8.41 -5.25 15.73
N ASP A 286 8.53 -6.56 15.47
CA ASP A 286 9.64 -7.43 15.89
C ASP A 286 9.62 -7.81 17.38
N VAL A 287 8.45 -7.71 18.03
CA VAL A 287 8.29 -8.02 19.45
C VAL A 287 7.67 -9.39 19.62
N SER A 288 8.28 -10.22 20.45
CA SER A 288 7.76 -11.54 20.76
C SER A 288 6.52 -11.46 21.67
N TRP A 289 5.56 -12.36 21.46
CA TRP A 289 4.43 -12.52 22.39
C TRP A 289 4.89 -12.72 23.84
N SER A 290 5.98 -13.45 24.07
CA SER A 290 6.55 -13.66 25.41
C SER A 290 6.94 -12.35 26.10
N GLU A 291 7.45 -11.37 25.35
CA GLU A 291 7.83 -10.07 25.89
C GLU A 291 6.60 -9.20 26.20
N ILE A 292 5.59 -9.24 25.34
CA ILE A 292 4.30 -8.57 25.56
C ILE A 292 3.64 -9.13 26.82
N LEU A 293 3.51 -10.46 26.90
CA LEU A 293 2.89 -11.14 28.03
C LEU A 293 3.65 -10.85 29.34
N SER A 294 4.98 -10.89 29.32
CA SER A 294 5.79 -10.57 30.50
C SER A 294 5.56 -9.13 30.98
N THR A 295 5.35 -8.19 30.06
CA THR A 295 5.04 -6.79 30.39
C THR A 295 3.64 -6.65 30.99
N ILE A 296 2.63 -7.33 30.43
CA ILE A 296 1.27 -7.35 30.98
C ILE A 296 1.27 -7.98 32.38
N LEU A 297 2.00 -9.07 32.59
CA LEU A 297 2.11 -9.71 33.91
C LEU A 297 2.76 -8.79 34.94
N ALA A 298 3.88 -8.16 34.58
CA ALA A 298 4.55 -7.21 35.49
C ALA A 298 3.66 -6.00 35.81
N TRP A 299 2.90 -5.49 34.84
CA TRP A 299 1.91 -4.45 35.06
C TRP A 299 0.76 -4.91 35.96
N PHE A 300 0.26 -6.14 35.77
CA PHE A 300 -0.80 -6.70 36.59
C PHE A 300 -0.38 -6.82 38.06
N GLU A 301 0.87 -7.25 38.32
CA GLU A 301 1.42 -7.31 39.68
C GLU A 301 1.41 -5.97 40.41
N ASP A 302 1.53 -4.84 39.69
CA ASP A 302 1.48 -3.51 40.29
C ASP A 302 0.04 -3.08 40.64
N LYS A 303 -0.98 -3.61 39.93
CA LYS A 303 -2.38 -3.16 40.04
C LYS A 303 -3.26 -4.08 40.88
N LYS A 304 -3.12 -5.40 40.72
CA LYS A 304 -3.87 -6.46 41.42
C LYS A 304 -5.37 -6.17 41.61
N SER A 305 -6.04 -5.79 40.52
CA SER A 305 -7.49 -5.53 40.50
C SER A 305 -8.21 -6.46 39.53
N LEU A 306 -9.50 -6.72 39.79
CA LEU A 306 -10.34 -7.51 38.88
C LEU A 306 -10.32 -7.00 37.43
N LYS A 307 -10.30 -5.67 37.21
CA LYS A 307 -10.22 -5.09 35.86
C LYS A 307 -8.89 -5.43 35.16
N ALA A 308 -7.77 -5.36 35.89
CA ALA A 308 -6.47 -5.75 35.38
C ALA A 308 -6.37 -7.24 35.10
N PHE A 309 -6.99 -8.06 35.95
CA PHE A 309 -7.07 -9.50 35.71
C PHE A 309 -7.90 -9.86 34.48
N LYS A 310 -9.03 -9.17 34.26
CA LYS A 310 -9.83 -9.30 33.03
C LYS A 310 -9.04 -8.93 31.78
N LEU A 311 -8.20 -7.91 31.83
CA LEU A 311 -7.32 -7.56 30.71
C LEU A 311 -6.29 -8.66 30.45
N LEU A 312 -5.58 -9.11 31.49
CA LEU A 312 -4.57 -10.18 31.38
C LEU A 312 -5.17 -11.47 30.79
N THR A 313 -6.31 -11.90 31.31
CA THR A 313 -7.04 -13.08 30.82
C THR A 313 -7.48 -12.89 29.37
N SER A 314 -8.02 -11.73 29.01
CA SER A 314 -8.40 -11.41 27.62
C SER A 314 -7.19 -11.44 26.66
N ALA A 315 -6.01 -10.98 27.10
CA ALA A 315 -4.79 -11.04 26.29
C ALA A 315 -4.34 -12.49 26.05
N ILE A 316 -4.38 -13.34 27.09
CA ILE A 316 -4.05 -14.77 26.99
C ILE A 316 -5.10 -15.51 26.14
N GLU A 317 -6.38 -15.20 26.28
CA GLU A 317 -7.43 -15.71 25.41
C GLU A 317 -7.17 -15.34 23.96
N TYR A 318 -6.75 -14.11 23.68
CA TYR A 318 -6.52 -13.63 22.33
C TYR A 318 -5.28 -14.22 21.66
N GLN A 319 -4.11 -14.25 22.32
CA GLN A 319 -2.84 -14.64 21.69
C GLN A 319 -2.09 -15.78 22.41
N GLY A 320 -2.48 -16.10 23.63
CA GLY A 320 -1.79 -17.06 24.49
C GLY A 320 -1.81 -18.51 23.99
N SER A 321 -0.80 -19.26 24.42
CA SER A 321 -0.67 -20.70 24.22
C SER A 321 -1.03 -21.48 25.49
N ARG A 322 -1.10 -22.82 25.40
CA ARG A 322 -1.31 -23.67 26.59
C ARG A 322 -0.21 -23.51 27.64
N LYS A 323 1.00 -23.12 27.24
CA LYS A 323 2.11 -22.87 28.18
C LYS A 323 1.84 -21.61 29.02
N ASP A 324 1.22 -20.60 28.41
CA ASP A 324 0.97 -19.30 29.02
C ASP A 324 -0.11 -19.36 30.12
N LEU A 325 -0.99 -20.37 30.08
CA LEU A 325 -1.97 -20.64 31.15
C LEU A 325 -1.33 -20.86 32.52
N SER A 326 -0.08 -21.33 32.57
CA SER A 326 0.65 -21.50 33.82
C SER A 326 0.85 -20.18 34.58
N ALA A 327 0.84 -19.04 33.88
CA ALA A 327 0.94 -17.73 34.50
C ALA A 327 -0.30 -17.39 35.34
N LEU A 328 -1.47 -18.00 35.07
CA LEU A 328 -2.71 -17.71 35.78
C LEU A 328 -2.85 -18.46 37.12
N LYS A 329 -2.12 -19.57 37.29
CA LYS A 329 -2.24 -20.45 38.47
C LYS A 329 -1.88 -19.76 39.79
N GLY A 330 -1.01 -18.75 39.74
CA GLY A 330 -0.57 -17.99 40.91
C GLY A 330 -1.66 -17.11 41.54
N TYR A 331 -2.81 -16.97 40.88
CA TYR A 331 -3.87 -16.02 41.25
C TYR A 331 -5.18 -16.69 41.66
N GLU A 332 -5.23 -18.03 41.73
CA GLU A 332 -6.43 -18.79 42.10
C GLU A 332 -6.99 -18.41 43.48
N ASP A 333 -6.11 -17.98 44.40
CA ASP A 333 -6.45 -17.62 45.78
C ASP A 333 -6.84 -16.13 45.95
N MET A 334 -6.94 -15.35 44.88
CA MET A 334 -7.41 -13.96 45.02
C MET A 334 -8.88 -13.94 45.52
N PRO A 335 -9.21 -13.05 46.47
CA PRO A 335 -10.48 -13.10 47.23
C PRO A 335 -11.74 -12.76 46.42
N GLU A 336 -11.60 -12.43 45.13
CA GLU A 336 -12.69 -12.00 44.26
C GLU A 336 -13.33 -13.22 43.57
N LEU A 337 -14.62 -13.46 43.85
CA LEU A 337 -15.39 -14.62 43.36
C LEU A 337 -15.36 -14.80 41.82
N ASP A 338 -15.10 -13.74 41.07
CA ASP A 338 -15.06 -13.77 39.60
C ASP A 338 -13.75 -14.37 39.03
N ILE A 339 -12.68 -14.46 39.82
CA ILE A 339 -11.35 -14.83 39.30
C ILE A 339 -11.27 -16.30 38.90
N THR A 340 -11.79 -17.22 39.72
CA THR A 340 -11.79 -18.65 39.38
C THR A 340 -12.58 -18.92 38.10
N GLN A 341 -13.70 -18.22 37.89
CA GLN A 341 -14.50 -18.33 36.68
C GLN A 341 -13.76 -17.77 35.45
N LEU A 342 -13.08 -16.63 35.59
CA LEU A 342 -12.26 -16.06 34.53
C LEU A 342 -11.13 -17.01 34.11
N ILE A 343 -10.41 -17.59 35.07
CA ILE A 343 -9.36 -18.59 34.78
C ILE A 343 -9.94 -19.77 34.00
N ALA A 344 -11.04 -20.36 34.48
CA ALA A 344 -11.67 -21.50 33.82
C ALA A 344 -12.12 -21.18 32.38
N ASN A 345 -12.70 -19.98 32.17
CA ASN A 345 -13.10 -19.51 30.84
C ASN A 345 -11.89 -19.34 29.91
N THR A 346 -10.82 -18.71 30.40
CA THR A 346 -9.59 -18.52 29.63
C THR A 346 -8.94 -19.84 29.26
N GLU A 347 -8.84 -20.78 30.21
CA GLU A 347 -8.34 -22.12 29.93
C GLU A 347 -9.15 -22.82 28.84
N PHE A 348 -10.48 -22.76 28.93
CA PHE A 348 -11.37 -23.37 27.94
C PHE A 348 -11.15 -22.76 26.55
N THR A 349 -11.12 -21.43 26.44
CA THR A 349 -10.91 -20.71 25.18
C THR A 349 -9.57 -21.08 24.52
N VAL A 350 -8.47 -21.03 25.29
CA VAL A 350 -7.12 -21.35 24.79
C VAL A 350 -7.02 -22.83 24.39
N LYS A 351 -7.54 -23.75 25.21
CA LYS A 351 -7.54 -25.20 24.92
C LYS A 351 -8.38 -25.50 23.68
N ARG A 352 -9.52 -24.85 23.51
CA ARG A 352 -10.40 -25.02 22.33
C ARG A 352 -9.74 -24.53 21.05
N ARG A 353 -9.11 -23.35 21.06
CA ARG A 353 -8.40 -22.82 19.87
C ARG A 353 -7.27 -23.74 19.41
N SER A 354 -6.54 -24.33 20.35
CA SER A 354 -5.35 -25.16 20.10
C SER A 354 -5.62 -26.64 19.76
N ILE A 355 -6.88 -27.02 19.48
CA ILE A 355 -7.25 -28.38 19.03
C ILE A 355 -7.22 -28.51 17.50
N PHE A 356 -7.22 -27.37 16.80
CA PHE A 356 -6.96 -27.25 15.36
C PHE A 356 -5.55 -26.70 15.16
#